data_AF-A0A962WV18-F1
#
_entry.id   AF-A0A962WV18-F1
#
_cell.length_a   1.000
_cell.length_b   1.000
_cell.length_c   1.000
_cell.angle_alpha   90.00
_cell.angle_beta   90.00
_cell.angle_gamma   90.00
#
_symmetry.space_group_name_H-M   'P 1'
#
loop_
_entity.id
_entity.type
_entity.pdbx_description
1 polymer ?
#
loop_
_entity_poly.entity_id
_entity_poly.type
_entity_poly.pdbx_seq_one_letter_code
_entity_poly.pdbx_strand_id
1 'polypeptide(L)'
;RLSWISLDIETEGLDGRLYSIAAAAPDQARVFVLGDQPVACAGAKVSHHGDERALLDAFFDWLQLTDPDLILGWNLVNFDLDFLEKRCRRLGRGFDFGRGGEHATILTSAQNDGPSVARLPGRVALDGIELLRAAFWSFESFELEHVAQVLLGRGKHIDTRVESKVD
;
A
#
# COMPACT_ATOMS: atom_id res chain seq x y z
N ARG A 1 -6.23 5.68 -22.11
CA ARG A 1 -6.89 5.55 -20.79
C ARG A 1 -5.82 5.03 -19.84
N LEU A 2 -5.64 5.65 -18.67
CA LEU A 2 -4.65 5.19 -17.68
C LEU A 2 -5.23 4.06 -16.83
N SER A 3 -4.44 3.02 -16.57
CA SER A 3 -4.74 1.97 -15.60
C SER A 3 -4.20 2.35 -14.22
N TRP A 4 -4.78 1.80 -13.15
CA TRP A 4 -4.37 2.13 -11.79
C TRP A 4 -4.59 0.97 -10.83
N ILE A 5 -3.82 0.98 -9.74
CA ILE A 5 -4.09 0.21 -8.53
C ILE A 5 -4.10 1.14 -7.32
N SER A 6 -4.91 0.83 -6.32
CA SER A 6 -4.80 1.35 -4.96
C SER A 6 -4.02 0.35 -4.13
N LEU A 7 -2.93 0.77 -3.51
CA LEU A 7 -2.05 -0.02 -2.66
C LEU A 7 -2.27 0.33 -1.19
N ASP A 8 -2.20 -0.68 -0.34
CA ASP A 8 -2.24 -0.55 1.12
C ASP A 8 -1.45 -1.73 1.74
N ILE A 9 -0.72 -1.48 2.83
CA ILE A 9 0.02 -2.52 3.56
C ILE A 9 -0.35 -2.57 5.03
N GLU A 10 -0.25 -3.77 5.61
CA GLU A 10 -0.42 -3.98 7.06
C GLU A 10 0.90 -4.46 7.66
N THR A 11 1.32 -3.85 8.77
CA THR A 11 2.66 -4.03 9.32
C THR A 11 2.66 -4.06 10.85
N GLU A 12 3.71 -4.64 11.42
CA GLU A 12 4.03 -4.50 12.84
C GLU A 12 4.72 -3.15 13.08
N GLY A 13 3.92 -2.11 13.30
CA GLY A 13 4.43 -0.74 13.47
C GLY A 13 5.21 -0.25 12.24
N LEU A 14 6.10 0.73 12.43
CA LEU A 14 6.77 1.42 11.32
C LEU A 14 8.01 0.68 10.76
N ASP A 15 8.61 -0.22 11.54
CA ASP A 15 9.88 -0.87 11.17
C ASP A 15 9.87 -2.39 11.35
N GLY A 16 8.75 -2.96 11.81
CA GLY A 16 8.61 -4.39 12.09
C GLY A 16 8.38 -5.22 10.84
N ARG A 17 7.64 -6.31 11.00
CA ARG A 17 7.33 -7.28 9.95
C ARG A 17 6.18 -6.79 9.07
N LEU A 18 6.24 -7.06 7.78
CA LEU A 18 5.11 -6.96 6.87
C LEU A 18 4.11 -8.10 7.13
N TYR A 19 2.83 -7.81 7.35
CA TYR A 19 1.79 -8.84 7.46
C TYR A 19 1.08 -9.10 6.13
N SER A 20 0.76 -8.04 5.39
CA SER A 20 0.12 -8.20 4.08
C SER A 20 0.30 -6.99 3.17
N ILE A 21 0.10 -7.24 1.88
CA ILE A 21 -0.05 -6.21 0.85
C ILE A 21 -1.42 -6.40 0.19
N ALA A 22 -2.24 -5.34 0.18
CA ALA A 22 -3.49 -5.29 -0.54
C ALA A 22 -3.34 -4.39 -1.78
N ALA A 23 -3.85 -4.86 -2.92
CA ALA A 23 -3.87 -4.09 -4.15
C ALA A 23 -5.21 -4.24 -4.87
N ALA A 24 -5.87 -3.11 -5.13
CA ALA A 24 -7.19 -3.06 -5.76
C ALA A 24 -7.17 -2.25 -7.06
N ALA A 25 -7.71 -2.83 -8.12
CA ALA A 25 -7.98 -2.21 -9.41
C ALA A 25 -9.50 -2.25 -9.67
N PRO A 26 -10.03 -1.56 -10.71
CA PRO A 26 -11.47 -1.55 -11.00
C PRO A 26 -12.13 -2.93 -11.14
N ASP A 27 -11.39 -3.93 -11.61
CA ASP A 27 -11.89 -5.27 -11.98
C ASP A 27 -11.26 -6.41 -11.18
N GLN A 28 -10.27 -6.12 -10.33
CA GLN A 28 -9.61 -7.13 -9.51
C GLN A 28 -9.10 -6.55 -8.19
N ALA A 29 -9.22 -7.33 -7.12
CA ALA A 29 -8.49 -7.09 -5.87
C ALA A 29 -7.65 -8.32 -5.50
N ARG A 30 -6.47 -8.06 -4.96
CA ARG A 30 -5.51 -9.06 -4.48
C ARG A 30 -5.08 -8.73 -3.07
N VAL A 31 -4.92 -9.76 -2.25
CA VAL A 31 -4.29 -9.66 -0.94
C VAL A 31 -3.19 -10.72 -0.85
N PHE A 32 -1.97 -10.30 -0.57
CA PHE A 32 -0.82 -11.15 -0.33
C PHE A 32 -0.59 -11.17 1.17
N VAL A 33 -0.75 -12.33 1.81
CA VAL A 33 -0.72 -12.48 3.27
C VAL A 33 0.50 -13.31 3.66
N LEU A 34 1.16 -12.90 4.73
CA LEU A 34 2.28 -13.63 5.31
C LEU A 34 1.80 -14.69 6.30
N GLY A 35 2.27 -15.92 6.10
CA GLY A 35 1.89 -17.11 6.86
C GLY A 35 0.80 -17.93 6.17
N ASP A 36 0.57 -19.12 6.70
CA ASP A 36 -0.27 -20.15 6.07
C ASP A 36 -1.70 -20.19 6.62
N GLN A 37 -2.04 -19.30 7.55
CA GLN A 37 -3.36 -19.26 8.17
C GLN A 37 -4.40 -18.81 7.14
N PRO A 38 -5.44 -19.63 6.84
CA PRO A 38 -6.45 -19.25 5.87
C PRO A 38 -7.15 -17.95 6.28
N VAL A 39 -7.06 -16.95 5.41
CA VAL A 39 -7.77 -15.68 5.54
C VAL A 39 -8.68 -15.55 4.32
N ALA A 40 -9.96 -15.32 4.58
CA ALA A 40 -10.92 -15.02 3.53
C ALA A 40 -11.21 -13.51 3.52
N CYS A 41 -11.14 -12.91 2.33
CA CYS A 41 -11.53 -11.52 2.11
C CYS A 41 -12.59 -11.49 1.01
N ALA A 42 -13.82 -11.11 1.36
CA ALA A 42 -14.89 -11.00 0.39
C ALA A 42 -14.53 -9.93 -0.66
N GLY A 43 -14.58 -10.29 -1.94
CA GLY A 43 -14.27 -9.36 -3.04
C GLY A 43 -12.79 -9.29 -3.44
N ALA A 44 -11.90 -10.03 -2.79
CA ALA A 44 -10.49 -10.10 -3.17
C ALA A 44 -9.99 -11.54 -3.28
N LYS A 45 -9.04 -11.79 -4.19
CA LYS A 45 -8.32 -13.06 -4.25
C LYS A 45 -7.15 -12.99 -3.27
N VAL A 46 -7.17 -13.85 -2.26
CA VAL A 46 -6.13 -13.94 -1.23
C VAL A 46 -5.10 -15.00 -1.62
N SER A 47 -3.83 -14.73 -1.34
CA SER A 47 -2.72 -15.67 -1.45
C SER A 47 -1.86 -15.63 -0.19
N HIS A 48 -1.31 -16.77 0.19
CA HIS A 48 -0.57 -16.99 1.43
C HIS A 48 0.87 -17.36 1.10
N HIS A 49 1.83 -16.81 1.85
CA HIS A 49 3.25 -16.94 1.58
C HIS A 49 4.00 -17.28 2.86
N GLY A 50 4.90 -18.28 2.82
CA GLY A 50 5.58 -18.78 4.02
C GLY A 50 6.57 -17.79 4.64
N ASP A 51 7.12 -16.89 3.84
CA ASP A 51 8.03 -15.84 4.29
C ASP A 51 7.82 -14.52 3.53
N GLU A 52 8.45 -13.46 4.03
CA GLU A 52 8.29 -12.11 3.51
C GLU A 52 8.90 -11.93 2.11
N ARG A 53 9.94 -12.71 1.78
CA ARG A 53 10.55 -12.68 0.44
C ARG A 53 9.57 -13.25 -0.57
N ALA A 54 8.99 -14.41 -0.29
CA ALA A 54 7.98 -15.03 -1.16
C ALA A 54 6.76 -14.12 -1.35
N LEU A 55 6.33 -13.43 -0.29
CA LEU A 55 5.24 -12.46 -0.38
C LEU A 55 5.58 -11.32 -1.34
N LEU A 56 6.75 -10.70 -1.17
CA LEU A 56 7.20 -9.60 -2.01
C LEU A 56 7.40 -10.05 -3.46
N ASP A 57 8.01 -11.21 -3.68
CA ASP A 57 8.20 -11.81 -5.01
C ASP A 57 6.84 -11.96 -5.72
N ALA A 58 5.85 -12.56 -5.06
CA ALA A 58 4.52 -12.75 -5.61
C ALA A 58 3.80 -11.43 -5.89
N PHE A 59 3.96 -10.43 -5.02
CA PHE A 59 3.41 -9.10 -5.24
C PHE A 59 4.04 -8.41 -6.46
N PHE A 60 5.37 -8.43 -6.58
CA PHE A 60 6.07 -7.82 -7.72
C PHE A 60 5.73 -8.52 -9.03
N ASP A 61 5.67 -9.85 -9.06
CA ASP A 61 5.24 -10.61 -10.23
C ASP A 61 3.82 -10.20 -10.67
N TRP A 62 2.91 -10.07 -9.72
CA TRP A 62 1.56 -9.60 -10.01
C TRP A 62 1.52 -8.14 -10.48
N LEU A 63 2.35 -7.26 -9.90
CA LEU A 63 2.46 -5.86 -10.31
C LEU A 63 2.96 -5.76 -11.76
N GLN A 64 3.96 -6.56 -12.15
CA GLN A 64 4.46 -6.59 -13.53
C GLN A 64 3.42 -7.17 -14.50
N LEU A 65 2.65 -8.19 -14.08
CA LEU A 65 1.57 -8.74 -14.90
C LEU A 65 0.40 -7.77 -15.10
N THR A 66 0.02 -7.05 -14.03
CA THR A 66 -1.09 -6.07 -14.05
C THR A 66 -0.69 -4.78 -14.75
N ASP A 67 0.59 -4.45 -14.71
CA ASP A 67 1.23 -3.30 -15.36
C ASP A 67 0.46 -1.96 -15.25
N PRO A 68 0.14 -1.48 -14.03
CA PRO A 68 -0.61 -0.25 -13.86
C PRO A 68 0.20 1.01 -14.20
N ASP A 69 -0.45 2.02 -14.79
CA ASP A 69 0.18 3.32 -15.00
C ASP A 69 0.31 4.12 -13.69
N LEU A 70 -0.68 4.01 -12.81
CA LEU A 70 -0.77 4.75 -11.55
C LEU A 70 -0.79 3.81 -10.34
N ILE A 71 -0.01 4.16 -9.31
CA ILE A 71 -0.07 3.59 -7.97
C ILE A 71 -0.71 4.63 -7.06
N LEU A 72 -1.89 4.34 -6.54
CA LEU A 72 -2.66 5.20 -5.65
C LEU A 72 -2.53 4.68 -4.22
N GLY A 73 -2.66 5.55 -3.22
CA GLY A 73 -2.73 5.15 -1.82
C GLY A 73 -2.93 6.37 -0.91
N TRP A 74 -2.84 6.14 0.40
CA TRP A 74 -3.06 7.19 1.41
C TRP A 74 -1.85 7.30 2.32
N ASN A 75 -1.12 8.43 2.27
CA ASN A 75 0.26 8.50 2.78
C ASN A 75 1.21 7.48 2.10
N LEU A 76 0.90 7.14 0.86
CA LEU A 76 1.53 6.12 0.02
C LEU A 76 3.05 6.23 -0.03
N VAL A 77 3.57 7.44 -0.26
CA VAL A 77 5.02 7.62 -0.51
C VAL A 77 5.80 7.58 0.79
N ASN A 78 5.27 8.21 1.86
CA ASN A 78 5.96 8.30 3.14
C ASN A 78 5.73 7.07 4.04
N PHE A 79 4.81 6.18 3.67
CA PHE A 79 4.56 4.94 4.41
C PHE A 79 4.73 3.69 3.53
N ASP A 80 3.74 3.32 2.71
CA ASP A 80 3.73 2.02 2.03
C ASP A 80 4.99 1.78 1.18
N LEU A 81 5.32 2.72 0.31
CA LEU A 81 6.44 2.57 -0.62
C LEU A 81 7.80 2.65 0.10
N ASP A 82 7.95 3.56 1.07
CA ASP A 82 9.16 3.66 1.90
C ASP A 82 9.38 2.41 2.74
N PHE A 83 8.31 1.87 3.36
CA PHE A 83 8.36 0.63 4.11
C PHE A 83 8.78 -0.54 3.22
N LEU A 84 8.11 -0.73 2.07
CA LEU A 84 8.41 -1.83 1.15
C LEU A 84 9.84 -1.73 0.57
N GLU A 85 10.34 -0.53 0.26
CA GLU A 85 11.73 -0.34 -0.18
C GLU A 85 12.70 -0.77 0.93
N LYS A 86 12.48 -0.34 2.18
CA LYS A 86 13.29 -0.75 3.33
C LYS A 86 13.26 -2.26 3.55
N ARG A 87 12.11 -2.92 3.37
CA ARG A 87 11.99 -4.38 3.44
C ARG A 87 12.78 -5.08 2.33
N CYS A 88 12.65 -4.62 1.09
CA CYS A 88 13.43 -5.14 -0.05
C CYS A 88 14.94 -5.03 0.23
N ARG A 89 15.40 -3.88 0.70
CA ARG A 89 16.80 -3.65 1.08
C ARG A 89 17.27 -4.59 2.19
N ARG A 90 16.48 -4.79 3.26
CA ARG A 90 16.80 -5.72 4.36
C ARG A 90 16.93 -7.15 3.88
N LEU A 91 16.12 -7.56 2.91
CA LEU A 91 16.17 -8.90 2.34
C LEU A 91 17.27 -9.04 1.28
N GLY A 92 17.90 -7.96 0.82
CA GLY A 92 18.88 -8.00 -0.27
C GLY A 92 18.23 -8.23 -1.64
N ARG A 93 17.05 -7.65 -1.85
CA ARG A 93 16.28 -7.69 -3.11
C ARG A 93 16.10 -6.26 -3.66
N GLY A 94 16.02 -6.15 -4.99
CA GLY A 94 15.63 -4.91 -5.67
C GLY A 94 14.16 -4.53 -5.43
N PHE A 95 13.89 -3.23 -5.39
CA PHE A 95 12.55 -2.67 -5.22
C PHE A 95 11.86 -2.53 -6.58
N ASP A 96 11.36 -3.65 -7.13
CA ASP A 96 10.96 -3.81 -8.54
C ASP A 96 9.59 -3.20 -8.88
N PHE A 97 9.32 -1.97 -8.41
CA PHE A 97 8.11 -1.22 -8.72
C PHE A 97 8.12 -0.58 -10.12
N GLY A 98 9.29 -0.43 -10.75
CA GLY A 98 9.40 0.09 -12.11
C GLY A 98 8.81 -0.87 -13.15
N ARG A 99 8.35 -0.33 -14.27
CA ARG A 99 7.85 -1.12 -15.40
C ARG A 99 8.98 -1.98 -15.98
N GLY A 100 8.66 -3.21 -16.36
CA GLY A 100 9.65 -4.15 -16.90
C GLY A 100 10.64 -4.66 -15.85
N GLY A 101 10.29 -4.58 -14.57
CA GLY A 101 11.15 -5.00 -13.45
C GLY A 101 12.25 -4.02 -13.09
N GLU A 102 12.21 -2.77 -13.57
CA GLU A 102 13.16 -1.74 -13.16
C GLU A 102 13.06 -1.43 -11.65
N HIS A 103 14.20 -1.15 -11.03
CA HIS A 103 14.24 -0.77 -9.62
C HIS A 103 13.73 0.67 -9.44
N ALA A 104 12.73 0.81 -8.58
CA ALA A 104 12.29 2.09 -8.06
C ALA A 104 13.17 2.54 -6.88
N THR A 105 13.06 3.81 -6.51
CA THR A 105 13.66 4.31 -5.26
C THR A 105 12.80 5.36 -4.59
N ILE A 106 12.88 5.43 -3.26
CA ILE A 106 12.29 6.49 -2.45
C ILE A 106 13.38 7.45 -2.01
N LEU A 107 13.28 8.68 -2.51
CA LEU A 107 14.19 9.76 -2.16
C LEU A 107 13.62 10.51 -0.97
N THR A 108 14.20 10.27 0.20
CA THR A 108 13.89 11.02 1.41
C THR A 108 14.67 12.34 1.43
N SER A 109 14.04 13.41 1.92
CA SER A 109 14.72 14.69 2.06
C SER A 109 15.83 14.59 3.12
N ALA A 110 17.05 15.00 2.77
CA ALA A 110 18.23 14.96 3.65
C ALA A 110 18.10 15.84 4.90
N GLN A 111 17.24 16.86 4.84
CA GLN A 111 16.72 17.57 6.00
C GLN A 111 15.35 16.98 6.24
N ASN A 112 15.08 16.42 7.42
CA ASN A 112 13.86 15.70 7.82
C ASN A 112 12.54 16.52 7.76
N ASP A 113 12.47 17.53 6.90
CA ASP A 113 11.44 18.56 6.77
C ASP A 113 10.88 18.67 5.34
N GLY A 114 11.42 17.91 4.38
CA GLY A 114 10.97 17.90 2.98
C GLY A 114 10.19 16.63 2.62
N PRO A 115 9.23 16.70 1.68
CA PRO A 115 8.44 15.54 1.27
C PRO A 115 9.32 14.48 0.58
N SER A 116 9.07 13.20 0.87
CA SER A 116 9.71 12.11 0.16
C SER A 116 9.19 12.02 -1.28
N VAL A 117 10.05 11.59 -2.20
CA VAL A 117 9.70 11.45 -3.63
C VAL A 117 9.88 10.00 -4.06
N ALA A 118 8.81 9.38 -4.56
CA ALA A 118 8.89 8.08 -5.20
C ALA A 118 9.31 8.21 -6.67
N ARG A 119 10.41 7.57 -7.05
CA ARG A 119 10.83 7.40 -8.44
C ARG A 119 10.49 6.00 -8.89
N LEU A 120 9.38 5.86 -9.63
CA LEU A 120 8.91 4.58 -10.17
C LEU A 120 9.07 4.62 -11.70
N PRO A 121 10.12 4.04 -12.30
CA PRO A 121 10.31 4.10 -13.75
C PRO A 121 9.08 3.58 -14.52
N GLY A 122 8.53 4.41 -15.42
CA GLY A 122 7.36 4.05 -16.23
C GLY A 122 6.03 3.94 -15.48
N ARG A 123 5.95 4.40 -14.22
CA ARG A 123 4.73 4.49 -13.40
C ARG A 123 4.67 5.82 -12.64
N VAL A 124 3.51 6.19 -12.10
CA VAL A 124 3.34 7.39 -11.27
C VAL A 124 2.73 7.01 -9.93
N ALA A 125 3.34 7.46 -8.83
CA ALA A 125 2.74 7.38 -7.49
C ALA A 125 1.88 8.62 -7.24
N LEU A 126 0.65 8.41 -6.78
CA LEU A 126 -0.30 9.45 -6.44
C LEU A 126 -0.80 9.25 -5.00
N ASP A 127 -0.37 10.14 -4.12
CA ASP A 127 -0.76 10.13 -2.72
C ASP A 127 -2.04 10.93 -2.50
N GLY A 128 -3.06 10.31 -1.89
CA GLY A 128 -4.36 10.92 -1.65
C GLY A 128 -4.29 12.19 -0.82
N ILE A 129 -3.42 12.26 0.19
CA ILE A 129 -3.27 13.44 1.07
C ILE A 129 -2.71 14.60 0.25
N GLU A 130 -1.61 14.36 -0.47
CA GLU A 130 -0.95 15.39 -1.28
C GLU A 130 -1.84 15.88 -2.42
N LEU A 131 -2.56 14.97 -3.08
CA LEU A 131 -3.51 15.34 -4.13
C LEU A 131 -4.65 16.21 -3.62
N LEU A 132 -5.23 15.88 -2.47
CA LEU A 132 -6.31 16.67 -1.88
C LEU A 132 -5.82 18.06 -1.48
N ARG A 133 -4.62 18.16 -0.87
CA ARG A 133 -3.99 19.44 -0.54
C ARG A 133 -3.74 20.28 -1.80
N ALA A 134 -3.19 19.68 -2.85
CA ALA A 134 -2.93 20.34 -4.13
C ALA A 134 -4.22 20.81 -4.82
N ALA A 135 -5.33 20.11 -4.59
CA ALA A 135 -6.66 20.50 -5.06
C ALA A 135 -7.41 21.45 -4.10
N PHE A 136 -6.70 22.05 -3.13
CA PHE A 136 -7.22 23.03 -2.17
C PHE A 136 -8.30 22.50 -1.21
N TRP A 137 -8.34 21.18 -0.99
CA TRP A 137 -9.19 20.60 0.06
C TRP A 137 -8.53 20.79 1.43
N SER A 138 -9.36 21.09 2.42
CA SER A 138 -8.95 21.22 3.81
C SER A 138 -9.88 20.42 4.71
N PHE A 139 -9.29 19.67 5.63
CA PHE A 139 -9.99 18.84 6.62
C PHE A 139 -9.38 19.10 7.99
N GLU A 140 -10.14 18.85 9.06
CA GLU A 140 -9.62 18.92 10.43
C GLU A 140 -8.53 17.86 10.65
N SER A 141 -8.68 16.71 10.00
CA SER A 141 -7.70 15.63 9.97
C SER A 141 -7.64 14.99 8.58
N PHE A 142 -6.43 14.64 8.13
CA PHE A 142 -6.22 13.90 6.89
C PHE A 142 -6.13 12.39 7.11
N GLU A 143 -6.49 11.88 8.29
CA GLU A 143 -6.67 10.44 8.50
C GLU A 143 -7.72 9.89 7.53
N LEU A 144 -7.44 8.73 6.93
CA LEU A 144 -8.31 8.14 5.90
C LEU A 144 -9.76 7.94 6.40
N GLU A 145 -9.94 7.56 7.66
CA GLU A 145 -11.26 7.45 8.30
C GLU A 145 -12.02 8.78 8.24
N HIS A 146 -11.40 9.87 8.69
CA HIS A 146 -12.03 11.17 8.77
C HIS A 146 -12.39 11.69 7.37
N VAL A 147 -11.46 11.59 6.42
CA VAL A 147 -11.70 12.08 5.06
C VAL A 147 -12.76 11.22 4.34
N ALA A 148 -12.77 9.90 4.55
CA ALA A 148 -13.81 9.03 4.01
C ALA A 148 -15.20 9.39 4.55
N GLN A 149 -15.32 9.66 5.85
CA GLN A 149 -16.59 10.08 6.46
C GLN A 149 -17.08 11.40 5.87
N VAL A 150 -16.20 12.41 5.77
CA VAL A 150 -16.57 13.74 5.24
C VAL A 150 -16.98 13.68 3.77
N LEU A 151 -16.23 12.94 2.94
CA LEU A 151 -16.47 12.91 1.49
C LEU A 151 -17.52 11.90 1.04
N LEU A 152 -17.59 10.74 1.70
CA LEU A 152 -18.38 9.60 1.26
C LEU A 152 -19.52 9.24 2.23
N GLY A 153 -19.59 9.87 3.40
CA GLY A 153 -20.58 9.54 4.44
C GLY A 153 -20.40 8.14 5.03
N ARG A 154 -19.23 7.54 4.85
CA ARG A 154 -18.90 6.19 5.36
C ARG A 154 -17.46 6.14 5.86
N GLY A 155 -17.25 5.37 6.92
CA GLY A 155 -15.93 5.10 7.49
C GLY A 155 -15.29 3.85 6.92
N LYS A 156 -14.09 3.55 7.41
CA LYS A 156 -13.47 2.22 7.30
C LYS A 156 -14.45 1.19 7.88
N HIS A 157 -14.55 0.05 7.20
CA HIS A 157 -15.25 -1.10 7.74
C HIS A 157 -14.43 -1.68 8.90
N ILE A 158 -14.72 -1.22 10.11
CA ILE A 158 -14.28 -1.86 11.34
C ILE A 158 -15.44 -2.76 11.76
N ASP A 159 -15.42 -4.04 11.37
CA ASP A 159 -16.39 -5.00 11.90
C ASP A 159 -15.96 -5.38 13.32
N THR A 160 -16.23 -4.50 14.28
CA THR A 160 -15.89 -4.71 15.69
C THR A 160 -16.87 -5.71 16.32
N ARG A 161 -16.71 -7.00 16.02
CA ARG A 161 -17.17 -8.05 16.95
C ARG A 161 -16.00 -8.50 17.81
N VAL A 162 -15.60 -7.62 18.73
CA VAL A 162 -14.97 -8.07 19.97
C VAL A 162 -16.13 -8.42 20.90
N GLU A 163 -16.56 -9.67 20.89
CA GLU A 163 -17.37 -10.20 22.00
C GLU A 163 -16.52 -10.09 23.25
N SER A 164 -16.87 -9.15 24.13
CA SER A 164 -16.38 -9.12 25.50
C SER A 164 -16.75 -10.44 26.15
N LYS A 165 -15.77 -11.33 26.33
CA LYS A 165 -15.88 -12.37 27.34
C LYS A 165 -15.82 -11.69 28.70
N VAL A 166 -16.99 -11.35 29.22
CA VAL A 166 -17.21 -11.24 30.65
C VAL A 166 -17.60 -12.65 31.09
N ASP A 167 -16.69 -13.31 31.79
CA ASP A 167 -16.96 -14.23 32.90
C ASP A 167 -15.80 -14.10 33.89
#